data_AF-A0A6P5K6N2-F1
#
_entry.id   AF-A0A6P5K6N2-F1
#
_cell.length_a   1.000
_cell.length_b   1.000
_cell.length_c   1.000
_cell.angle_alpha   90.00
_cell.angle_beta   90.00
_cell.angle_gamma   90.00
#
_symmetry.space_group_name_H-M   'P 1'
#
loop_
_entity.id
_entity.type
_entity.pdbx_description
1 polymer ?
#
loop_
_entity_poly.entity_id
_entity_poly.type
_entity_poly.pdbx_seq_one_letter_code
_entity_poly.pdbx_strand_id
1 'polypeptide(L)'
;MTTGNQSQRLSMITLTVLGLVCLALLPTTDSKSLCPAQLHVLELFLTGNKENFINAVRNFASDNETIDTARKFKSCVDSTLKPQDQNVTFGFVEYLSEDVC
;
A
#
# COMPACT_ATOMS: atom_id res chain seq x y z
N MET A 1 -6.77 5.59 -33.28
CA MET A 1 -7.73 5.75 -32.16
C MET A 1 -7.66 4.49 -31.31
N THR A 2 -6.86 4.47 -30.25
CA THR A 2 -6.71 3.31 -29.33
C THR A 2 -6.56 3.80 -27.89
N THR A 3 -7.53 4.61 -27.45
CA THR A 3 -7.62 5.16 -26.09
C THR A 3 -8.68 4.44 -25.24
N GLY A 4 -8.99 3.17 -25.55
CA GLY A 4 -9.98 2.36 -24.81
C GLY A 4 -9.40 1.39 -23.78
N ASN A 5 -8.16 0.92 -23.96
CA ASN A 5 -7.63 -0.23 -23.21
C ASN A 5 -6.77 0.16 -21.99
N GLN A 6 -6.09 1.30 -22.02
CA GLN A 6 -5.23 1.74 -20.91
C GLN A 6 -6.00 2.19 -19.66
N SER A 7 -7.15 2.85 -19.83
CA SER A 7 -7.95 3.36 -18.72
C SER A 7 -8.63 2.23 -17.93
N GLN A 8 -9.16 1.20 -18.62
CA GLN A 8 -9.74 0.03 -17.96
C GLN A 8 -8.69 -0.81 -17.21
N ARG A 9 -7.47 -0.92 -17.77
CA ARG A 9 -6.37 -1.63 -17.12
C ARG A 9 -5.85 -0.90 -15.89
N LEU A 10 -5.72 0.43 -15.93
CA LEU A 10 -5.41 1.23 -14.75
C LEU A 10 -6.47 1.03 -13.67
N SER A 11 -7.75 1.15 -14.03
CA SER A 11 -8.86 0.98 -13.07
C SER A 11 -8.87 -0.39 -12.41
N MET A 12 -8.65 -1.46 -13.19
CA MET A 12 -8.61 -2.83 -12.66
C MET A 12 -7.39 -3.04 -11.74
N ILE A 13 -6.23 -2.51 -12.09
CA ILE A 13 -5.00 -2.63 -11.29
C ILE A 13 -5.10 -1.82 -9.99
N THR A 14 -5.62 -0.60 -10.04
CA THR A 14 -5.89 0.21 -8.84
C THR A 14 -6.84 -0.53 -7.91
N LEU A 15 -7.90 -1.14 -8.43
CA LEU A 15 -8.84 -1.96 -7.64
C LEU A 15 -8.16 -3.19 -7.01
N THR A 16 -7.23 -3.85 -7.72
CA THR A 16 -6.50 -5.00 -7.17
C THR A 16 -5.53 -4.61 -6.06
N VAL A 17 -4.80 -3.50 -6.23
CA VAL A 17 -3.90 -2.99 -5.19
C VAL A 17 -4.69 -2.49 -3.99
N LEU A 18 -5.77 -1.76 -4.22
CA LEU A 18 -6.70 -1.32 -3.18
C LEU A 18 -7.29 -2.53 -2.44
N GLY A 19 -7.69 -3.57 -3.15
CA GLY A 19 -8.19 -4.82 -2.57
C GLY A 19 -7.14 -5.54 -1.72
N LEU A 20 -5.88 -5.58 -2.17
CA LEU A 20 -4.77 -6.15 -1.39
C LEU A 20 -4.46 -5.34 -0.14
N VAL A 21 -4.51 -4.00 -0.22
CA VAL A 21 -4.34 -3.12 0.93
C VAL A 21 -5.49 -3.33 1.92
N CYS A 22 -6.75 -3.30 1.46
CA CYS A 22 -7.91 -3.59 2.31
C CYS A 22 -7.85 -4.99 2.93
N LEU A 23 -7.38 -6.00 2.20
CA LEU A 23 -7.24 -7.37 2.72
C LEU A 23 -6.11 -7.49 3.74
N ALA A 24 -5.01 -6.76 3.56
CA ALA A 24 -3.93 -6.67 4.56
C ALA A 24 -4.38 -5.91 5.82
N LEU A 25 -5.37 -5.02 5.70
CA LEU A 25 -6.02 -4.31 6.80
C LEU A 25 -7.11 -5.13 7.51
N LEU A 26 -7.54 -6.26 6.95
CA LEU A 26 -8.67 -7.05 7.46
C LEU A 26 -8.41 -8.01 8.66
N PRO A 27 -7.21 -8.21 9.25
CA PRO A 27 -7.10 -9.06 10.44
C PRO A 27 -7.32 -8.21 11.69
N THR A 28 -8.54 -8.23 12.24
CA THR A 28 -8.84 -8.74 13.59
C THR A 28 -10.25 -8.36 14.00
N THR A 29 -10.99 -9.37 14.43
CA THR A 29 -12.20 -9.25 15.26
C THR A 29 -11.83 -8.56 16.57
N ASP A 30 -11.78 -7.23 16.55
CA ASP A 30 -11.91 -6.27 17.64
C ASP A 30 -11.39 -4.96 17.04
N SER A 31 -12.31 -4.13 16.58
CA SER A 31 -12.09 -2.83 15.94
C SER A 31 -11.10 -1.96 16.73
N LYS A 32 -9.81 -2.10 16.44
CA LYS A 32 -8.76 -1.18 16.85
C LYS A 32 -8.22 -0.58 15.58
N SER A 33 -8.54 0.70 15.40
CA SER A 33 -7.86 1.68 14.56
C SER A 33 -6.45 1.25 14.12
N LEU A 34 -6.11 1.50 12.86
CA LEU A 34 -4.72 1.40 12.42
C LEU A 34 -3.83 2.21 13.36
N CYS A 35 -2.85 1.55 13.98
CA CYS A 35 -1.89 2.23 14.84
C CYS A 35 -1.06 3.20 13.97
N PRO A 36 -0.68 4.40 14.47
CA PRO A 36 0.14 5.35 13.71
C PRO A 36 1.39 4.73 13.05
N ALA A 37 1.98 3.72 13.69
CA ALA A 37 3.13 2.99 13.14
C ALA A 37 2.78 2.20 11.87
N GLN A 38 1.59 1.60 11.79
CA GLN A 38 1.11 0.87 10.61
C GLN A 38 0.75 1.85 9.49
N LEU A 39 0.10 2.96 9.82
CA LEU A 39 -0.24 4.01 8.84
C LEU A 39 1.04 4.58 8.20
N HIS A 40 2.06 4.85 9.00
CA HIS A 40 3.35 5.32 8.49
C HIS A 40 4.05 4.30 7.57
N VAL A 41 3.95 2.99 7.86
CA VAL A 41 4.48 1.96 6.96
C VAL A 41 3.72 1.92 5.63
N LEU A 42 2.39 2.11 5.65
CA LEU A 42 1.55 2.17 4.45
C LEU A 42 1.81 3.44 3.62
N GLU A 43 2.03 4.56 4.27
CA GLU A 43 2.50 5.80 3.64
C GLU A 43 3.80 5.54 2.88
N LEU A 44 4.81 5.00 3.57
CA LEU A 44 6.10 4.69 2.96
C LEU A 44 6.00 3.65 1.84
N PHE A 45 5.06 2.71 1.95
CA PHE A 45 4.81 1.71 0.92
C PHE A 45 4.24 2.32 -0.36
N LEU A 46 3.30 3.25 -0.24
CA LEU A 46 2.59 3.84 -1.39
C LEU A 46 3.33 5.04 -1.98
N THR A 47 3.82 5.96 -1.15
CA THR A 47 4.36 7.26 -1.59
C THR A 47 5.85 7.41 -1.30
N GLY A 48 6.37 6.69 -0.31
CA GLY A 48 7.78 6.74 0.08
C GLY A 48 8.72 6.09 -0.93
N ASN A 49 10.03 6.34 -0.79
CA ASN A 49 11.03 5.62 -1.57
C ASN A 49 11.26 4.20 -1.01
N LYS A 50 11.85 3.32 -1.83
CA LYS A 50 12.06 1.91 -1.47
C LYS A 50 12.92 1.73 -0.21
N GLU A 51 13.99 2.50 -0.05
CA GLU A 51 14.89 2.32 1.10
C GLU A 51 14.21 2.71 2.42
N ASN A 52 13.48 3.81 2.44
CA ASN A 52 12.74 4.27 3.61
C ASN A 52 11.67 3.25 4.02
N PHE A 53 10.91 2.71 3.05
CA PHE A 53 9.95 1.65 3.32
C PHE A 53 10.62 0.42 3.95
N ILE A 54 11.74 -0.05 3.39
CA ILE A 54 12.43 -1.24 3.91
C ILE A 54 13.02 -0.99 5.30
N ASN A 55 13.54 0.21 5.55
CA ASN A 55 14.02 0.58 6.88
C ASN A 55 12.87 0.58 7.90
N ALA A 56 11.67 1.03 7.51
CA ALA A 56 10.50 0.94 8.37
C ALA A 56 10.07 -0.50 8.63
N VAL A 57 10.05 -1.37 7.62
CA VAL A 57 9.71 -2.80 7.77
C VAL A 57 10.68 -3.52 8.71
N ARG A 58 11.98 -3.16 8.68
CA ARG A 58 13.00 -3.75 9.57
C ARG A 58 12.74 -3.54 11.06
N ASN A 59 11.92 -2.57 11.43
CA ASN A 59 11.52 -2.39 12.83
C ASN A 59 10.53 -3.47 13.31
N PHE A 60 9.90 -4.21 12.39
CA PHE A 60 8.88 -5.21 12.67
C PHE A 60 9.29 -6.63 12.26
N ALA A 61 10.13 -6.76 11.23
CA ALA A 61 10.62 -8.04 10.73
C ALA A 61 12.14 -8.01 10.51
N SER A 62 12.83 -9.03 10.99
CA SER A 62 14.30 -9.14 10.89
C SER A 62 14.75 -10.25 9.95
N ASP A 63 13.84 -11.10 9.47
CA ASP A 63 14.16 -12.19 8.58
C ASP A 63 14.32 -11.69 7.13
N ASN A 64 15.32 -12.23 6.45
CA ASN A 64 15.66 -11.79 5.10
C ASN A 64 14.55 -12.12 4.09
N GLU A 65 13.76 -13.17 4.32
CA GLU A 65 12.68 -13.58 3.41
C GLU A 65 11.55 -12.55 3.38
N THR A 66 11.10 -12.08 4.54
CA THR A 66 10.09 -11.02 4.65
C THR A 66 10.59 -9.72 4.06
N ILE A 67 11.85 -9.35 4.33
CA ILE A 67 12.44 -8.13 3.78
C ILE A 67 12.59 -8.20 2.24
N ASP A 68 13.01 -9.33 1.70
CA ASP A 68 13.13 -9.53 0.25
C ASP A 68 11.75 -9.48 -0.43
N THR A 69 10.75 -10.07 0.21
CA THR A 69 9.36 -10.03 -0.25
C THR A 69 8.84 -8.60 -0.24
N ALA A 70 9.05 -7.85 0.84
CA ALA A 70 8.68 -6.44 0.94
C ALA A 70 9.33 -5.60 -0.18
N ARG A 71 10.62 -5.85 -0.50
CA ARG A 71 11.29 -5.17 -1.63
C ARG A 71 10.62 -5.46 -2.97
N LYS A 72 10.23 -6.71 -3.21
CA LYS A 72 9.53 -7.11 -4.45
C LYS A 72 8.17 -6.42 -4.56
N PHE A 73 7.38 -6.42 -3.49
CA PHE A 73 6.09 -5.73 -3.44
C PHE A 73 6.23 -4.23 -3.68
N LYS A 74 7.17 -3.56 -3.00
CA LYS A 74 7.41 -2.14 -3.21
C LYS A 74 7.80 -1.82 -4.64
N SER A 75 8.68 -2.64 -5.23
CA SER A 75 9.06 -2.49 -6.65
C SER A 75 7.87 -2.62 -7.58
N CYS A 76 7.00 -3.60 -7.31
CA CYS A 76 5.79 -3.82 -8.10
C CYS A 76 4.89 -2.60 -8.05
N VAL A 77 4.57 -2.10 -6.84
CA VAL A 77 3.74 -0.91 -6.65
C VAL A 77 4.33 0.32 -7.33
N ASP A 78 5.64 0.56 -7.17
CA ASP A 78 6.33 1.70 -7.79
C ASP A 78 6.35 1.64 -9.32
N SER A 79 6.47 0.45 -9.89
CA SER A 79 6.44 0.27 -11.35
C SER A 79 5.03 0.31 -11.95
N THR A 80 4.02 0.04 -11.13
CA THR A 80 2.66 -0.22 -11.59
C THR A 80 1.76 0.99 -11.43
N LEU A 81 1.85 1.66 -10.28
CA LEU A 81 1.02 2.81 -9.97
C LEU A 81 1.70 4.11 -10.41
N LYS A 82 0.90 5.03 -10.95
CA LYS A 82 1.36 6.40 -11.15
C LYS A 82 1.39 7.13 -9.80
N PRO A 83 2.21 8.17 -9.64
CA PRO A 83 2.27 8.93 -8.38
C PRO A 83 0.91 9.45 -7.90
N GLN A 84 0.06 9.88 -8.83
CA GLN A 84 -1.31 10.31 -8.54
C GLN A 84 -2.18 9.18 -7.96
N ASP A 85 -2.04 7.95 -8.46
CA ASP A 85 -2.82 6.80 -8.04
C ASP A 85 -2.35 6.32 -6.66
N GLN A 86 -1.05 6.44 -6.37
CA GLN A 86 -0.47 6.19 -5.05
C GLN A 86 -1.02 7.16 -3.99
N ASN A 87 -1.06 8.46 -4.31
CA ASN A 87 -1.59 9.48 -3.39
C ASN A 87 -3.08 9.30 -3.13
N VAL A 88 -3.87 8.99 -4.17
CA VAL A 88 -5.31 8.71 -4.01
C VAL A 88 -5.53 7.45 -3.17
N THR A 89 -4.73 6.40 -3.39
CA THR A 89 -4.80 5.17 -2.60
C THR A 89 -4.46 5.44 -1.15
N PHE A 90 -3.42 6.25 -0.87
CA PHE A 90 -3.04 6.58 0.50
C PHE A 90 -4.09 7.45 1.20
N GLY A 91 -4.63 8.48 0.52
CA GLY A 91 -5.71 9.30 1.08
C GLY A 91 -6.97 8.48 1.41
N PHE A 92 -7.26 7.44 0.62
CA PHE A 92 -8.33 6.50 0.96
C PHE A 92 -7.99 5.65 2.20
N VAL A 93 -6.74 5.22 2.37
CA VAL A 93 -6.28 4.52 3.58
C VAL A 93 -6.37 5.42 4.81
N GLU A 94 -5.98 6.69 4.71
CA GLU A 94 -6.14 7.67 5.79
C GLU A 94 -7.61 7.84 6.16
N TYR A 95 -8.48 8.05 5.16
CA TYR A 95 -9.93 8.15 5.37
C TYR A 95 -10.51 6.91 6.09
N LEU A 96 -10.11 5.70 5.67
CA LEU A 96 -10.51 4.47 6.35
C LEU A 96 -9.90 4.33 7.76
N SER A 97 -8.79 5.00 8.04
CA SER A 97 -8.18 5.02 9.38
C SER A 97 -8.90 5.97 10.32
N GLU A 98 -9.43 7.08 9.80
CA GLU A 98 -10.24 8.07 10.53
C GLU A 98 -11.62 7.52 10.88
N ASP A 99 -12.28 6.78 9.99
CA ASP A 99 -13.58 6.14 10.24
C ASP A 99 -13.52 4.93 11.23
N VAL A 100 -12.30 4.55 11.66
CA VAL A 100 -12.04 3.42 12.57
C VAL A 100 -11.43 3.89 13.90
N CYS A 101 -11.40 5.22 14.15
CA CYS A 101 -11.08 5.83 15.45
C CYS A 101 -12.33 6.36 16.16
#